data_AF-A0A1I5CEK7-F1
#
_entry.id   AF-A0A1I5CEK7-F1
#
_cell.length_a   1.000
_cell.length_b   1.000
_cell.length_c   1.000
_cell.angle_alpha   90.00
_cell.angle_beta   90.00
_cell.angle_gamma   90.00
#
_symmetry.space_group_name_H-M   'P 1'
#
loop_
_entity.id
_entity.type
_entity.pdbx_description
1 polymer ?
#
loop_
_entity_poly.entity_id
_entity_poly.type
_entity_poly.pdbx_seq_one_letter_code
_entity_poly.pdbx_strand_id
1 'polypeptide(L)'
;MNRILILLGIIIASTVLNLAMDQNSIGILLEKLIFNSISILVGLSIAIVGIFLSSINTVYLSIYRLTKNKDQEEIFTTEEIQNIKSKLSELVDELKENSLFSLYTFLAVIVIFFLKEIDIPNVTWFIQSEFITKVFVINTLILIGNFLIFWAIIDSMKVVFQISKAFELIKEDV
;
A
#
# COMPACT_ATOMS: atom_id res chain seq x y z
N MET A 1 -6.69 -6.92 14.27
CA MET A 1 -6.49 -8.20 13.54
C MET A 1 -5.02 -8.56 13.66
N ASN A 2 -4.66 -9.76 14.08
CA ASN A 2 -3.26 -10.10 14.34
C ASN A 2 -2.48 -10.14 13.01
N ARG A 3 -1.53 -9.20 12.81
CA ARG A 3 -0.76 -9.07 11.55
C ARG A 3 -0.08 -10.38 11.15
N ILE A 4 0.32 -11.18 12.15
CA ILE A 4 0.93 -12.51 11.96
C ILE A 4 -0.05 -13.51 11.33
N LEU A 5 -1.32 -13.51 11.75
CA LEU A 5 -2.33 -14.40 11.17
C LEU A 5 -2.62 -14.04 9.71
N ILE A 6 -2.61 -12.75 9.36
CA ILE A 6 -2.76 -12.30 7.97
C ILE A 6 -1.59 -12.81 7.13
N LEU A 7 -0.36 -12.64 7.63
CA LEU A 7 0.85 -13.04 6.92
C LEU A 7 0.91 -14.56 6.72
N LEU A 8 0.57 -15.34 7.74
CA LEU A 8 0.42 -16.80 7.62
C LEU A 8 -0.69 -17.18 6.63
N GLY A 9 -1.82 -16.48 6.67
CA GLY A 9 -2.92 -16.66 5.73
C GLY A 9 -2.50 -16.40 4.28
N ILE A 10 -1.72 -15.35 4.03
CA ILE A 10 -1.16 -15.03 2.71
C ILE A 10 -0.26 -16.18 2.22
N ILE A 11 0.67 -16.65 3.06
CA ILE A 11 1.59 -17.74 2.69
C ILE A 11 0.82 -19.02 2.34
N ILE A 12 -0.14 -19.40 3.19
CA ILE A 12 -0.96 -20.60 2.96
C ILE A 12 -1.78 -20.43 1.68
N ALA A 13 -2.47 -19.30 1.50
CA ALA A 13 -3.28 -19.03 0.32
C ALA A 13 -2.44 -19.06 -0.97
N SER A 14 -1.28 -18.41 -1.00
CA SER A 14 -0.36 -18.43 -2.15
C SER A 14 0.09 -19.85 -2.50
N THR A 15 0.43 -20.65 -1.49
CA THR A 15 0.91 -22.03 -1.69
C THR A 15 -0.21 -22.91 -2.23
N VAL A 16 -1.40 -22.86 -1.63
CA VAL A 16 -2.58 -23.63 -2.06
C VAL A 16 -2.99 -23.24 -3.48
N LEU A 17 -2.99 -21.93 -3.78
CA LEU A 17 -3.41 -21.44 -5.09
C LEU A 17 -2.43 -21.87 -6.20
N ASN A 18 -1.12 -21.87 -5.93
CA ASN A 18 -0.13 -22.36 -6.87
C ASN A 18 -0.15 -23.90 -7.04
N LEU A 19 -0.54 -24.65 -6.00
CA LEU A 19 -0.73 -26.10 -6.08
C LEU A 19 -2.01 -26.49 -6.84
N ALA A 20 -3.06 -25.68 -6.72
CA ALA A 20 -4.37 -25.97 -7.31
C ALA A 20 -4.46 -25.61 -8.81
N MET A 21 -3.53 -24.84 -9.34
CA MET A 21 -3.55 -24.35 -10.73
C MET A 21 -2.43 -24.95 -11.57
N ASP A 22 -2.67 -25.14 -12.86
CA ASP A 22 -1.63 -25.53 -13.81
C ASP A 22 -0.66 -24.37 -14.08
N GLN A 23 0.55 -24.72 -14.54
CA GLN A 23 1.65 -23.75 -14.72
C GLN A 23 1.37 -22.68 -15.79
N ASN A 24 0.52 -22.97 -16.78
CA ASN A 24 0.16 -21.97 -17.79
C ASN A 24 -0.85 -20.98 -17.22
N SER A 25 -1.89 -21.48 -16.54
CA SER A 25 -2.91 -20.65 -15.90
C SER A 25 -2.31 -19.75 -14.81
N ILE A 26 -1.36 -20.26 -14.02
CA ILE A 26 -0.70 -19.43 -13.00
C ILE A 26 0.17 -18.34 -13.63
N GLY A 27 0.85 -18.61 -14.74
CA GLY A 27 1.61 -17.60 -15.49
C GLY A 27 0.72 -16.44 -15.93
N ILE A 28 -0.42 -16.75 -16.56
CA ILE A 28 -1.40 -15.74 -17.00
C ILE A 28 -1.98 -14.96 -15.81
N LEU A 29 -2.27 -15.66 -14.70
CA LEU A 29 -2.78 -15.01 -13.49
C LEU A 29 -1.75 -14.04 -12.90
N LEU A 30 -0.49 -14.46 -12.80
CA LEU A 30 0.59 -13.64 -12.25
C LEU A 30 0.81 -12.37 -13.08
N GLU A 31 0.83 -12.50 -14.40
CA GLU A 31 0.94 -11.35 -15.30
C GLU A 31 -0.21 -10.36 -15.08
N LYS A 32 -1.46 -10.85 -15.04
CA LYS A 32 -2.64 -10.03 -14.76
C LYS A 32 -2.58 -9.37 -13.36
N LEU A 33 -2.11 -10.09 -12.35
CA LEU A 33 -1.96 -9.56 -10.99
C LEU A 33 -0.91 -8.45 -10.92
N ILE A 34 0.21 -8.60 -11.63
CA ILE A 34 1.25 -7.58 -11.72
C ILE A 34 0.69 -6.33 -12.40
N PHE A 35 0.02 -6.47 -13.56
CA PHE A 35 -0.59 -5.33 -14.25
C PHE A 35 -1.66 -4.64 -13.41
N ASN A 36 -2.50 -5.40 -12.72
CA ASN A 36 -3.53 -4.84 -11.85
C ASN A 36 -2.89 -4.12 -10.64
N SER A 37 -1.83 -4.67 -10.07
CA SER A 37 -1.06 -4.01 -9.00
C SER A 37 -0.49 -2.66 -9.45
N ILE A 38 0.01 -2.55 -10.69
CA ILE A 38 0.43 -1.26 -11.27
C ILE A 38 -0.73 -0.28 -11.32
N SER A 39 -1.87 -0.69 -11.87
CA SER A 39 -3.05 0.18 -11.98
C SER A 39 -3.50 0.71 -10.62
N ILE A 40 -3.48 -0.14 -9.59
CA ILE A 40 -3.87 0.25 -8.24
C ILE A 40 -2.82 1.16 -7.59
N LEU A 41 -1.52 0.89 -7.77
CA LEU A 41 -0.45 1.76 -7.29
C LEU A 41 -0.55 3.18 -7.89
N VAL A 42 -0.84 3.27 -9.19
CA VAL A 42 -1.08 4.56 -9.86
C VAL A 42 -2.32 5.25 -9.27
N GLY A 43 -3.42 4.52 -9.09
CA GLY A 43 -4.64 5.04 -8.46
C GLY A 43 -4.41 5.56 -7.03
N LEU A 44 -3.65 4.82 -6.22
CA LEU A 44 -3.26 5.21 -4.86
C LEU A 44 -2.40 6.48 -4.89
N SER A 45 -1.44 6.57 -5.82
CA SER A 45 -0.59 7.75 -5.98
C SER A 45 -1.42 9.00 -6.31
N ILE A 46 -2.41 8.87 -7.20
CA ILE A 46 -3.34 9.95 -7.53
C ILE A 46 -4.16 10.36 -6.30
N ALA A 47 -4.67 9.39 -5.52
CA ALA A 47 -5.43 9.67 -4.31
C ALA A 47 -4.59 10.42 -3.25
N ILE A 48 -3.35 9.97 -3.01
CA ILE A 48 -2.41 10.63 -2.08
C ILE A 48 -2.13 12.06 -2.53
N VAL A 49 -1.82 12.28 -3.82
CA VAL A 49 -1.60 13.62 -4.37
C VAL A 49 -2.84 14.50 -4.22
N GLY A 50 -4.04 13.95 -4.45
CA GLY A 50 -5.30 14.65 -4.25
C GLY A 50 -5.51 15.11 -2.80
N ILE A 51 -5.26 14.23 -1.83
CA ILE A 51 -5.33 14.56 -0.40
C ILE A 51 -4.29 15.61 -0.02
N PHE A 52 -3.07 15.49 -0.55
CA PHE A 52 -2.00 16.44 -0.26
C PHE A 52 -2.32 17.84 -0.80
N LEU A 53 -2.82 17.93 -2.04
CA LEU A 53 -3.27 19.19 -2.64
C LEU A 53 -4.44 19.80 -1.85
N SER A 54 -5.41 18.97 -1.43
CA SER A 54 -6.51 19.42 -0.58
C SER A 54 -6.02 19.97 0.76
N SER A 55 -5.06 19.28 1.39
CA SER A 55 -4.44 19.70 2.65
C SER A 55 -3.71 21.04 2.51
N ILE A 56 -2.95 21.24 1.42
CA ILE A 56 -2.30 22.53 1.12
C ILE A 56 -3.34 23.64 0.97
N ASN A 57 -4.42 23.37 0.24
CA ASN A 57 -5.48 24.35 0.05
C ASN A 57 -6.17 24.73 1.36
N THR A 58 -6.44 23.75 2.23
CA THR A 58 -6.98 23.99 3.58
C THR A 58 -6.02 24.83 4.41
N VAL A 59 -4.72 24.52 4.43
CA VAL A 59 -3.71 25.32 5.14
C VAL A 59 -3.64 26.75 4.61
N TYR A 60 -3.64 26.91 3.29
CA TYR A 60 -3.64 28.22 2.63
C TYR A 60 -4.87 29.04 3.04
N LEU A 61 -6.06 28.43 3.03
CA LEU A 61 -7.30 29.08 3.45
C LEU A 61 -7.27 29.45 4.95
N SER A 62 -6.74 28.59 5.81
CA SER A 62 -6.57 28.87 7.23
C SER A 62 -5.63 30.06 7.47
N ILE A 63 -4.48 30.12 6.79
CA ILE A 63 -3.55 31.25 6.87
C ILE A 63 -4.20 32.54 6.36
N TYR A 64 -4.89 32.48 5.22
CA TYR A 64 -5.60 33.63 4.65
C TYR A 64 -6.66 34.18 5.61
N ARG A 65 -7.44 33.30 6.26
CA ARG A 65 -8.45 33.67 7.26
C ARG A 65 -7.82 34.29 8.50
N LEU A 66 -6.76 33.70 9.06
CA LEU A 66 -6.04 34.26 10.21
C LEU A 66 -5.45 35.64 9.92
N THR A 67 -4.98 35.86 8.70
CA THR A 67 -4.43 37.16 8.29
C THR A 67 -5.53 38.21 8.12
N LYS A 68 -6.76 37.78 7.78
CA LYS A 68 -7.92 38.65 7.51
C LYS A 68 -8.77 38.94 8.76
N ASN A 69 -8.88 37.99 9.69
CA ASN A 69 -9.69 38.09 10.91
C ASN A 69 -8.79 38.25 12.14
N LYS A 70 -8.17 39.42 12.31
CA LYS A 70 -7.31 39.73 13.47
C LYS A 70 -8.05 39.79 14.82
N ASP A 71 -9.38 39.78 14.83
CA ASP A 71 -10.19 40.16 16.01
C ASP A 71 -11.17 39.08 16.51
N GLN A 72 -11.00 37.80 16.16
CA GLN A 72 -11.86 36.72 16.70
C GLN A 72 -11.05 35.76 17.59
N GLU A 73 -10.97 36.13 18.87
CA GLU A 73 -10.60 35.25 19.99
C GLU A 73 -11.73 34.23 20.21
N GLU A 74 -11.73 33.14 19.45
CA GLU A 74 -12.36 31.87 19.84
C GLU A 74 -11.84 30.81 18.87
N ILE A 75 -10.61 30.37 19.13
CA ILE A 75 -9.87 29.47 18.24
C ILE A 75 -9.35 28.37 19.15
N PHE A 76 -9.73 27.12 18.87
CA PHE A 76 -9.28 25.87 19.47
C PHE A 76 -8.08 26.01 20.42
N THR A 77 -8.18 25.45 21.63
CA THR A 77 -7.04 25.50 22.56
C THR A 77 -5.78 24.96 21.87
N THR A 78 -4.63 25.59 22.12
CA THR A 78 -3.37 25.22 21.46
C THR A 78 -3.06 23.72 21.60
N GLU A 79 -3.50 23.09 22.70
CA GLU A 79 -3.47 21.64 22.92
C GLU A 79 -4.32 20.83 21.94
N GLU A 80 -5.54 21.25 21.62
CA GLU A 80 -6.43 20.56 20.66
C GLU A 80 -5.85 20.59 19.24
N ILE A 81 -5.36 21.76 18.81
CA ILE A 81 -4.69 21.92 17.51
C ILE A 81 -3.45 21.01 17.44
N GLN A 82 -2.68 20.94 18.52
CA GLN A 82 -1.47 20.15 18.57
C GLN A 82 -1.76 18.64 18.57
N ASN A 83 -2.84 18.22 19.23
CA ASN A 83 -3.32 16.83 19.21
C ASN A 83 -3.83 16.42 17.82
N ILE A 84 -4.60 17.28 17.14
CA ILE A 84 -5.06 17.05 15.76
C ILE A 84 -3.86 16.96 14.81
N LYS A 85 -2.90 17.87 14.93
CA LYS A 85 -1.68 17.86 14.10
C LYS A 85 -0.85 16.60 14.33
N SER A 86 -0.72 16.13 15.58
CA SER A 86 -0.01 14.88 15.90
C SER A 86 -0.68 13.69 15.22
N LYS A 87 -1.99 13.51 15.42
CA LYS A 87 -2.75 12.40 14.83
C LYS A 87 -2.73 12.43 13.30
N LEU A 88 -2.85 13.61 12.70
CA LEU A 88 -2.77 13.76 11.24
C LEU A 88 -1.37 13.41 10.73
N SER A 89 -0.31 13.82 11.44
CA SER A 89 1.07 13.44 11.10
C SER A 89 1.27 11.93 11.16
N GLU A 90 0.78 11.27 12.21
CA GLU A 90 0.83 9.81 12.35
C GLU A 90 0.13 9.10 11.18
N LEU A 91 -1.04 9.58 10.76
CA LEU A 91 -1.75 9.04 9.60
C LEU A 91 -0.99 9.27 8.29
N VAL A 92 -0.39 10.46 8.10
CA VAL A 92 0.42 10.74 6.91
C VAL A 92 1.67 9.85 6.88
N ASP A 93 2.33 9.64 8.02
CA ASP A 93 3.49 8.77 8.13
C ASP A 93 3.10 7.30 7.85
N GLU A 94 1.98 6.80 8.37
CA GLU A 94 1.46 5.47 8.07
C GLU A 94 1.16 5.30 6.57
N LEU A 95 0.54 6.30 5.94
CA LEU A 95 0.25 6.30 4.51
C LEU A 95 1.54 6.25 3.67
N LYS A 96 2.56 7.01 4.08
CA LYS A 96 3.88 7.03 3.43
C LYS A 96 4.57 5.67 3.57
N GLU A 97 4.58 5.08 4.77
CA GLU A 97 5.18 3.77 5.03
C GLU A 97 4.52 2.67 4.20
N ASN A 98 3.18 2.61 4.18
CA ASN A 98 2.44 1.64 3.39
C ASN A 98 2.69 1.82 1.88
N SER A 99 2.80 3.06 1.42
CA SER A 99 3.10 3.37 0.02
C SER A 99 4.51 2.93 -0.38
N LEU A 100 5.52 3.22 0.46
CA LEU A 100 6.90 2.78 0.24
C LEU A 100 7.02 1.26 0.29
N PHE A 101 6.38 0.61 1.27
CA PHE A 101 6.34 -0.84 1.37
C PHE A 101 5.73 -1.48 0.13
N SER A 102 4.60 -0.96 -0.35
CA SER A 102 3.96 -1.44 -1.57
C SER A 102 4.86 -1.26 -2.79
N LEU A 103 5.55 -0.13 -2.92
CA LEU A 103 6.48 0.15 -4.01
C LEU A 103 7.69 -0.82 -3.99
N TYR A 104 8.34 -0.99 -2.84
CA TYR A 104 9.48 -1.89 -2.72
C TYR A 104 9.09 -3.35 -2.94
N THR A 105 7.93 -3.77 -2.42
CA THR A 105 7.40 -5.11 -2.65
C THR A 105 7.10 -5.32 -4.14
N PHE A 106 6.55 -4.32 -4.81
CA PHE A 106 6.30 -4.37 -6.25
C PHE A 106 7.59 -4.48 -7.08
N LEU A 107 8.62 -3.68 -6.75
CA LEU A 107 9.93 -3.81 -7.39
C LEU A 107 10.54 -5.19 -7.16
N ALA A 108 10.44 -5.74 -5.96
CA ALA A 108 10.89 -7.10 -5.66
C ALA A 108 10.13 -8.14 -6.48
N VAL A 109 8.80 -8.02 -6.61
CA VAL A 109 7.97 -8.89 -7.45
C VAL A 109 8.40 -8.84 -8.92
N ILE A 110 8.67 -7.66 -9.48
CA ILE A 110 9.19 -7.51 -10.84
C ILE A 110 10.54 -8.23 -11.00
N VAL A 111 11.48 -7.99 -10.08
CA VAL A 111 12.80 -8.62 -10.14
C VAL A 111 12.68 -10.14 -10.08
N ILE A 112 11.84 -10.66 -9.17
CA ILE A 112 11.58 -12.10 -9.05
C ILE A 112 10.92 -12.65 -10.31
N PHE A 113 9.99 -11.91 -10.93
CA PHE A 113 9.36 -12.29 -12.18
C PHE A 113 10.38 -12.43 -13.32
N PHE A 114 11.32 -11.49 -13.47
CA PHE A 114 12.39 -11.63 -14.45
C PHE A 114 13.38 -12.75 -14.12
N LEU A 115 13.72 -12.95 -12.84
CA LEU A 115 14.56 -14.08 -12.40
C LEU A 115 13.94 -15.46 -12.68
N LYS A 116 12.61 -15.52 -12.85
CA LYS A 116 11.91 -16.73 -13.30
C LYS A 116 12.36 -17.16 -14.69
N GLU A 117 12.44 -16.21 -15.61
CA GLU A 117 12.72 -16.41 -17.03
C GLU A 117 14.23 -16.49 -17.32
N ILE A 118 15.07 -16.00 -16.41
CA ILE A 118 16.52 -16.10 -16.54
C ILE A 118 16.99 -17.48 -16.07
N ASP A 119 17.52 -18.25 -17.02
CA ASP A 119 18.39 -19.38 -16.72
C ASP A 119 19.78 -18.86 -16.36
N ILE A 120 20.11 -18.91 -15.08
CA ILE A 120 21.45 -18.53 -14.59
C ILE A 120 22.39 -19.70 -14.90
N PRO A 121 23.38 -19.53 -15.79
CA PRO A 121 24.34 -20.59 -16.07
C PRO A 121 25.09 -20.95 -14.79
N ASN A 122 25.26 -22.26 -14.54
CA ASN A 122 25.91 -22.86 -13.36
C ASN A 122 25.13 -22.82 -12.03
N VAL A 123 23.90 -22.30 -11.98
CA VAL A 123 23.05 -22.39 -10.78
C VAL A 123 21.97 -23.42 -11.03
N THR A 124 22.21 -24.66 -10.59
CA THR A 124 21.19 -25.71 -10.59
C THR A 124 20.28 -25.56 -9.38
N TRP A 125 18.99 -25.81 -9.59
CA TRP A 125 18.03 -25.82 -8.50
C TRP A 125 18.40 -26.92 -7.50
N PHE A 126 18.51 -26.57 -6.22
CA PHE A 126 19.05 -27.43 -5.17
C PHE A 126 18.03 -28.44 -4.61
N ILE A 127 16.74 -28.28 -4.92
CA ILE A 127 15.66 -29.17 -4.46
C ILE A 127 15.24 -30.10 -5.60
N GLN A 128 15.47 -31.40 -5.43
CA GLN A 128 14.95 -32.43 -6.34
C GLN A 128 13.58 -32.91 -5.83
N SER A 129 12.52 -32.19 -6.19
CA SER A 129 11.13 -32.56 -5.89
C SER A 129 10.27 -32.41 -7.14
N GLU A 130 9.38 -33.38 -7.40
CA GLU A 130 8.40 -33.29 -8.49
C GLU A 130 7.38 -32.16 -8.27
N PHE A 131 7.06 -31.85 -7.00
CA PHE A 131 6.08 -30.83 -6.65
C PHE A 131 6.71 -29.46 -6.41
N ILE A 132 7.92 -29.41 -5.82
CA ILE A 132 8.60 -28.15 -5.47
C ILE A 132 9.73 -27.87 -6.47
N THR A 133 9.32 -27.34 -7.62
CA THR A 133 10.26 -26.89 -8.67
C THR A 133 10.70 -25.44 -8.45
N LYS A 134 11.79 -25.01 -9.10
CA LYS A 134 12.24 -23.59 -9.14
C LYS A 134 11.08 -22.67 -9.52
N VAL A 135 10.35 -23.05 -10.57
CA VAL A 135 9.19 -22.29 -11.10
C VAL A 135 8.08 -22.22 -10.04
N PHE A 136 7.79 -23.33 -9.35
CA PHE A 136 6.80 -23.35 -8.27
C PHE A 136 7.18 -22.37 -7.15
N VAL A 137 8.41 -22.41 -6.66
CA VAL A 137 8.85 -21.51 -5.58
C VAL A 137 8.80 -20.05 -6.02
N ILE A 138 9.28 -19.75 -7.23
CA ILE A 138 9.26 -18.38 -7.76
C ILE A 138 7.81 -17.88 -7.94
N ASN A 139 6.91 -18.68 -8.51
CA ASN A 139 5.49 -18.32 -8.64
C ASN A 139 4.84 -18.07 -7.27
N THR A 140 5.17 -18.89 -6.26
CA THR A 140 4.66 -18.71 -4.90
C THR A 140 5.15 -17.39 -4.29
N LEU A 141 6.42 -17.05 -4.46
CA LEU A 141 6.98 -15.79 -3.99
C LEU A 141 6.33 -14.58 -4.68
N ILE A 142 6.08 -14.66 -5.99
CA ILE A 142 5.38 -13.62 -6.75
C ILE A 142 3.94 -13.46 -6.21
N LEU A 143 3.22 -14.56 -5.93
CA LEU A 143 1.89 -14.51 -5.33
C LEU A 143 1.90 -13.87 -3.94
N ILE A 144 2.85 -14.26 -3.08
CA ILE A 144 3.00 -13.67 -1.74
C ILE A 144 3.22 -12.16 -1.86
N GLY A 145 4.14 -11.73 -2.72
CA GLY A 145 4.42 -10.33 -2.95
C GLY A 145 3.19 -9.55 -3.45
N ASN A 146 2.43 -10.11 -4.39
CA ASN A 146 1.18 -9.49 -4.86
C ASN A 146 0.16 -9.36 -3.73
N PHE A 147 -0.05 -10.38 -2.90
CA PHE A 147 -0.99 -10.26 -1.77
C PHE A 147 -0.52 -9.27 -0.70
N LEU A 148 0.79 -9.15 -0.46
CA LEU A 148 1.33 -8.13 0.43
C LEU A 148 1.09 -6.71 -0.12
N ILE A 149 1.22 -6.51 -1.43
CA ILE A 149 0.86 -5.25 -2.10
C ILE A 149 -0.62 -4.94 -1.88
N PHE A 150 -1.52 -5.88 -2.15
CA PHE A 150 -2.95 -5.70 -1.88
C PHE A 150 -3.26 -5.39 -0.42
N TRP A 151 -2.57 -6.05 0.51
CA TRP A 151 -2.75 -5.78 1.94
C TRP A 151 -2.32 -4.35 2.30
N ALA A 152 -1.17 -3.89 1.82
CA ALA A 152 -0.69 -2.53 2.02
C ALA A 152 -1.60 -1.47 1.40
N ILE A 153 -2.18 -1.75 0.23
CA ILE A 153 -3.19 -0.91 -0.41
C ILE A 153 -4.44 -0.80 0.47
N ILE A 154 -4.93 -1.91 1.01
CA ILE A 154 -6.12 -1.91 1.89
C ILE A 154 -5.89 -1.05 3.13
N ASP A 155 -4.72 -1.15 3.77
CA ASP A 155 -4.40 -0.28 4.91
C ASP A 155 -4.24 1.19 4.48
N SER A 156 -3.59 1.46 3.35
CA SER A 156 -3.48 2.82 2.79
C SER A 156 -4.85 3.45 2.54
N MET A 157 -5.80 2.71 1.97
CA MET A 157 -7.16 3.20 1.74
C MET A 157 -7.87 3.57 3.05
N LYS A 158 -7.70 2.79 4.13
CA LYS A 158 -8.30 3.13 5.43
C LYS A 158 -7.75 4.45 5.96
N VAL A 159 -6.44 4.64 5.89
CA VAL A 159 -5.77 5.87 6.32
C VAL A 159 -6.26 7.06 5.49
N VAL A 160 -6.35 6.91 4.17
CA VAL A 160 -6.93 7.92 3.27
C VAL A 160 -8.35 8.31 3.69
N PHE A 161 -9.22 7.34 3.99
CA PHE A 161 -10.58 7.64 4.44
C PHE A 161 -10.61 8.34 5.80
N GLN A 162 -9.72 7.99 6.73
CA GLN A 162 -9.62 8.65 8.03
C GLN A 162 -9.17 10.10 7.89
N ILE A 163 -8.16 10.36 7.05
CA ILE A 163 -7.71 11.72 6.73
C ILE A 163 -8.83 12.52 6.08
N SER A 164 -9.52 11.96 5.09
CA SER A 164 -10.64 12.64 4.41
C SER A 164 -11.75 13.03 5.38
N LYS A 165 -12.16 12.11 6.27
CA LYS A 165 -13.17 12.39 7.30
C LYS A 165 -12.72 13.46 8.30
N ALA A 166 -11.45 13.43 8.71
CA ALA A 166 -10.91 14.43 9.61
C ALA A 166 -10.97 15.85 9.01
N PHE A 167 -10.72 15.97 7.70
CA PHE A 167 -10.83 17.25 7.00
C PHE A 167 -12.27 17.70 6.74
N GLU A 168 -13.21 16.77 6.53
CA GLU A 168 -14.64 17.09 6.42
C GLU A 168 -15.20 17.67 7.73
N LEU A 169 -14.85 17.08 8.88
CA LEU A 169 -15.30 17.56 10.18
C LEU A 169 -14.78 18.98 10.51
N ILE A 170 -13.53 19.28 10.13
CA ILE A 170 -12.96 20.65 10.26
C ILE A 170 -13.74 21.67 9.42
N LYS A 171 -14.45 21.23 8.37
CA LYS A 171 -15.26 22.09 7.51
C LYS A 171 -16.68 22.29 8.04
N GLU A 172 -17.18 21.41 8.90
CA GLU A 172 -18.53 21.48 9.49
C GLU A 172 -18.55 22.18 10.86
N ASP A 173 -17.45 22.12 11.62
CA ASP A 173 -17.33 22.76 12.95
C ASP A 173 -16.81 24.22 12.91
N VAL A 174 -16.67 24.84 11.72
CA VAL A 174 -16.17 26.23 11.51
C VAL A 174 -17.01 26.96 10.47
#